data_AF-A0A183NXB9-F1
#
_entry.id   AF-A0A183NXB9-F1
#
_cell.length_a   1.000
_cell.length_b   1.000
_cell.length_c   1.000
_cell.angle_alpha   90.00
_cell.angle_beta   90.00
_cell.angle_gamma   90.00
#
_symmetry.space_group_name_H-M   'P 1'
#
loop_
_entity.id
_entity.type
_entity.pdbx_description
1 polymer ?
#
loop_
_entity_poly.entity_id
_entity_poly.type
_entity_poly.pdbx_seq_one_letter_code
_entity_poly.pdbx_strand_id
1 'polypeptide(L)'
;MARAHLLVGWGWSILARSCCVVDKKSELRNRAVKEYRIAIQLDPDDYLGWYHLAVELATQRHLDEALSICQQSLQLMPIHSNTLYLLALLHTAGGKRLDQAAKALYVGLSDRPNDFNLLFLLAKIEEARINPKAGLKVYRQLLKVWRDTFSLGTNSKVIFNRIRKAALSNNNDITNSNTPDDLTLSSVSSFSPSLELDDDCSILNVWEEKTNNSNYLQSALSDIAIGCAGQTGASIVPLPRQSRPGNQNQTTALKVQIKIYQGLAESYLDNNQLFEAKEALDEVMKIGGLDNQTLYLRGRLAEERGLVCIARSLYESVIALKPDHLQALLSLASLLHKNNQTTLAERVARDAMNVDPTSFRVWRLLADILGSSNTPEPASEAVVTRALLTAIELEQTEPIEPFYWLPLGVRCN
;
A
#
# COMPACT_ATOMS: atom_id res chain seq x y z
N MET A 1 -0.64 27.62 -20.58
CA MET A 1 0.84 27.48 -20.51
C MET A 1 1.29 26.74 -19.25
N ALA A 2 0.84 27.11 -18.05
CA ALA A 2 1.20 26.43 -16.79
C ALA A 2 1.01 24.89 -16.80
N ARG A 3 -0.19 24.42 -17.19
CA ARG A 3 -0.46 22.97 -17.31
C ARG A 3 0.43 22.22 -18.29
N ALA A 4 0.97 22.88 -19.31
CA ALA A 4 1.91 22.24 -20.24
C ALA A 4 3.24 21.94 -19.52
N HIS A 5 3.78 22.90 -18.77
CA HIS A 5 4.97 22.69 -17.93
C HIS A 5 4.73 21.62 -16.86
N LEU A 6 3.54 21.60 -16.25
CA LEU A 6 3.14 20.54 -15.31
C LEU A 6 3.22 19.15 -15.94
N LEU A 7 2.63 18.97 -17.14
CA LEU A 7 2.66 17.70 -17.89
C LEU A 7 4.08 17.30 -18.30
N VAL A 8 4.91 18.26 -18.73
CA VAL A 8 6.31 18.02 -19.07
C VAL A 8 7.10 17.58 -17.83
N GLY A 9 6.89 18.24 -16.68
CA GLY A 9 7.44 17.83 -15.39
C GLY A 9 7.05 16.40 -15.01
N TRP A 10 5.78 16.02 -15.23
CA TRP A 10 5.32 14.63 -15.03
C TRP A 10 6.06 13.65 -15.91
N GLY A 11 6.22 13.97 -17.21
CA GLY A 11 6.98 13.16 -18.15
C GLY A 11 8.41 12.92 -17.66
N TRP A 12 9.12 13.98 -17.26
CA TRP A 12 10.46 13.85 -16.70
C TRP A 12 10.51 13.02 -15.42
N SER A 13 9.53 13.17 -14.53
CA SER A 13 9.47 12.41 -13.27
C SER A 13 9.22 10.92 -13.51
N ILE A 14 8.36 10.56 -14.46
CA ILE A 14 8.11 9.17 -14.86
C ILE A 14 9.38 8.57 -15.49
N LEU A 15 10.04 9.32 -16.39
CA LEU A 15 11.30 8.89 -16.99
C LEU A 15 12.38 8.66 -15.92
N ALA A 16 12.48 9.55 -14.94
CA ALA A 16 13.40 9.41 -13.82
C ALA A 16 13.10 8.15 -12.98
N ARG A 17 11.83 7.81 -12.77
CA ARG A 17 11.44 6.57 -12.06
C ARG A 17 11.83 5.31 -12.81
N SER A 18 11.77 5.32 -14.14
CA SER A 18 12.18 4.19 -14.99
C SER A 18 13.69 4.10 -15.25
N CYS A 19 14.48 5.11 -14.85
CA CYS A 19 15.90 5.18 -15.13
C CYS A 19 16.73 4.46 -14.06
N CYS A 20 17.58 3.51 -14.48
CA CYS A 20 18.50 2.79 -13.59
C CYS A 20 19.87 3.49 -13.45
N VAL A 21 20.21 4.41 -14.35
CA VAL A 21 21.52 5.10 -14.33
C VAL A 21 21.43 6.31 -13.39
N VAL A 22 22.21 6.29 -12.30
CA VAL A 22 22.14 7.28 -11.22
C VAL A 22 22.30 8.72 -11.71
N ASP A 23 23.30 8.99 -12.55
CA ASP A 23 23.58 10.35 -13.04
C ASP A 23 22.47 10.88 -13.96
N LYS A 24 21.97 10.03 -14.86
CA LYS A 24 20.84 10.40 -15.72
C LYS A 24 19.57 10.58 -14.90
N LYS A 25 19.36 9.73 -13.89
CA LYS A 25 18.22 9.83 -12.97
C LYS A 25 18.23 11.18 -12.25
N SER A 26 19.36 11.60 -11.68
CA SER A 26 19.45 12.92 -11.01
C SER A 26 19.22 14.08 -11.98
N GLU A 27 19.75 14.00 -13.21
CA GLU A 27 19.50 15.01 -14.23
C GLU A 27 18.00 15.13 -14.60
N LEU A 28 17.32 14.00 -14.82
CA LEU A 28 15.89 13.97 -15.15
C LEU A 28 15.04 14.53 -14.01
N ARG A 29 15.37 14.19 -12.76
CA ARG A 29 14.72 14.73 -11.56
C ARG A 29 14.88 16.24 -11.46
N ASN A 30 16.09 16.75 -11.70
CA ASN A 30 16.37 18.19 -11.70
C ASN A 30 15.60 18.92 -12.81
N ARG A 31 15.44 18.32 -13.99
CA ARG A 31 14.60 18.87 -15.06
C ARG A 31 13.13 18.92 -14.64
N ALA A 32 12.61 17.86 -14.03
CA ALA A 32 11.24 17.84 -13.51
C ALA A 32 10.97 18.97 -12.50
N VAL A 33 11.86 19.15 -11.52
CA VAL A 33 11.77 20.23 -10.52
C VAL A 33 11.71 21.60 -11.18
N LYS A 34 12.55 21.87 -12.19
CA LYS A 34 12.54 23.13 -12.92
C LYS A 34 11.19 23.39 -13.59
N GLU A 35 10.65 22.39 -14.28
CA GLU A 35 9.36 22.51 -14.97
C GLU A 35 8.20 22.74 -13.99
N TYR A 36 8.19 22.05 -12.84
CA TYR A 36 7.17 22.30 -11.82
C TYR A 36 7.26 23.69 -11.20
N ARG A 37 8.48 24.20 -10.96
CA ARG A 37 8.66 25.57 -10.47
C ARG A 37 8.14 26.60 -11.48
N ILE A 38 8.37 26.39 -12.78
CA ILE A 38 7.81 27.24 -13.83
C ILE A 38 6.27 27.14 -13.85
N ALA A 39 5.71 25.93 -13.71
CA ALA A 39 4.27 25.72 -13.67
C ALA A 39 3.61 26.50 -12.50
N ILE A 40 4.20 26.44 -11.31
CA ILE A 40 3.74 27.18 -10.12
C ILE A 40 3.87 28.70 -10.30
N GLN A 41 4.95 29.18 -10.94
CA GLN A 41 5.10 30.61 -11.22
C GLN A 41 4.04 31.13 -12.20
N LEU A 42 3.65 30.31 -13.17
CA LEU A 42 2.65 30.66 -14.16
C LEU A 42 1.21 30.56 -13.64
N ASP A 43 0.96 29.65 -12.69
CA ASP A 43 -0.33 29.43 -12.06
C ASP A 43 -0.16 29.01 -10.59
N PRO A 44 -0.05 29.98 -9.66
CA PRO A 44 0.18 29.71 -8.24
C PRO A 44 -0.99 29.02 -7.53
N ASP A 45 -2.20 29.09 -8.09
CA ASP A 45 -3.42 28.55 -7.46
C ASP A 45 -3.64 27.06 -7.79
N ASP A 46 -2.88 26.49 -8.73
CA ASP A 46 -2.96 25.07 -9.07
C ASP A 46 -2.23 24.19 -8.05
N TYR A 47 -2.99 23.58 -7.13
CA TYR A 47 -2.47 22.68 -6.10
C TYR A 47 -1.67 21.49 -6.65
N LEU A 48 -1.90 21.07 -7.91
CA LEU A 48 -1.20 19.95 -8.53
C LEU A 48 0.27 20.27 -8.78
N GLY A 49 0.59 21.49 -9.19
CA GLY A 49 1.98 21.95 -9.36
C GLY A 49 2.76 21.83 -8.05
N TRP A 50 2.18 22.36 -6.97
CA TRP A 50 2.72 22.24 -5.62
C TRP A 50 2.87 20.79 -5.17
N TYR A 51 1.83 19.95 -5.34
CA TYR A 51 1.85 18.54 -4.95
C TYR A 51 2.98 17.79 -5.66
N HIS A 52 3.09 17.91 -6.98
CA HIS A 52 4.09 17.17 -7.76
C HIS A 52 5.52 17.66 -7.51
N LEU A 53 5.70 18.97 -7.29
CA LEU A 53 6.99 19.50 -6.84
C LEU A 53 7.38 18.94 -5.47
N ALA A 54 6.44 18.91 -4.51
CA ALA A 54 6.69 18.37 -3.18
C ALA A 54 7.05 16.88 -3.21
N VAL A 55 6.35 16.07 -4.03
CA VAL A 55 6.70 14.66 -4.25
C VAL A 55 8.14 14.53 -4.79
N GLU A 56 8.52 15.34 -5.77
CA GLU A 56 9.83 15.24 -6.41
C GLU A 56 10.98 15.73 -5.52
N LEU A 57 10.73 16.73 -4.66
CA LEU A 57 11.69 17.13 -3.64
C LEU A 57 11.81 16.07 -2.53
N ALA A 58 10.70 15.45 -2.13
CA ALA A 58 10.69 14.37 -1.14
C ALA A 58 11.46 13.13 -1.65
N THR A 59 11.31 12.76 -2.93
CA THR A 59 12.09 11.64 -3.53
C THR A 59 13.58 11.96 -3.65
N GLN A 60 13.96 13.23 -3.64
CA GLN A 60 15.36 13.71 -3.58
C GLN A 60 15.87 13.92 -2.15
N ARG A 61 15.05 13.63 -1.12
CA ARG A 61 15.37 13.84 0.31
C ARG A 61 15.51 15.30 0.74
N HIS A 62 15.01 16.26 -0.05
CA HIS A 62 14.90 17.66 0.35
C HIS A 62 13.64 17.86 1.23
N LEU A 63 13.66 17.31 2.45
CA LEU A 63 12.48 17.15 3.30
C LEU A 63 11.86 18.48 3.76
N ASP A 64 12.67 19.46 4.17
CA ASP A 64 12.17 20.72 4.70
C ASP A 64 11.48 21.57 3.63
N GLU A 65 12.08 21.63 2.42
CA GLU A 65 11.47 22.30 1.27
C GLU A 65 10.23 21.54 0.78
N ALA A 66 10.28 20.21 0.74
CA ALA A 66 9.11 19.40 0.38
C ALA A 66 7.94 19.63 1.34
N LEU A 67 8.21 19.81 2.64
CA LEU A 67 7.18 20.05 3.66
C LEU A 67 6.50 21.39 3.46
N SER A 68 7.25 22.48 3.21
CA SER A 68 6.65 23.80 2.98
C SER A 68 5.79 23.84 1.71
N ILE A 69 6.28 23.22 0.62
CA ILE A 69 5.55 23.12 -0.65
C ILE A 69 4.32 22.22 -0.52
N CYS A 70 4.42 21.13 0.23
CA CYS A 70 3.29 20.24 0.54
C CYS A 70 2.20 20.97 1.32
N GLN A 71 2.58 21.79 2.32
CA GLN A 71 1.63 22.62 3.08
C GLN A 71 0.92 23.63 2.19
N GLN A 72 1.62 24.25 1.24
CA GLN A 72 1.00 25.16 0.26
C GLN A 72 0.00 24.43 -0.64
N SER A 73 0.34 23.23 -1.13
CA SER A 73 -0.62 22.37 -1.86
C SER A 73 -1.87 22.07 -1.03
N LEU A 74 -1.70 21.77 0.26
CA LEU A 74 -2.80 21.45 1.15
C LEU A 74 -3.66 22.67 1.49
N GLN A 75 -3.08 23.87 1.57
CA GLN A 75 -3.84 25.11 1.75
C GLN A 75 -4.76 25.39 0.57
N LEU A 76 -4.30 25.13 -0.65
CA LEU A 76 -5.08 25.29 -1.88
C LEU A 76 -6.18 24.22 -2.01
N MET A 77 -5.87 22.97 -1.66
CA MET A 77 -6.82 21.85 -1.71
C MET A 77 -6.71 20.95 -0.46
N PRO A 78 -7.37 21.32 0.66
CA PRO A 78 -7.32 20.55 1.92
C PRO A 78 -7.87 19.13 1.78
N ILE A 79 -8.74 18.98 0.78
CA ILE A 79 -9.49 17.79 0.45
C ILE A 79 -8.63 16.87 -0.47
N HIS A 80 -7.39 17.17 -0.85
CA HIS A 80 -6.63 16.24 -1.68
C HIS A 80 -5.95 15.11 -0.88
N SER A 81 -6.45 13.87 -1.01
CA SER A 81 -5.96 12.70 -0.26
C SER A 81 -4.46 12.43 -0.44
N ASN A 82 -3.92 12.55 -1.65
CA ASN A 82 -2.49 12.25 -1.85
C ASN A 82 -1.58 13.36 -1.28
N THR A 83 -2.04 14.62 -1.20
CA THR A 83 -1.27 15.68 -0.53
C THR A 83 -1.24 15.43 0.96
N LEU A 84 -2.36 15.04 1.57
CA LEU A 84 -2.38 14.65 2.98
C LEU A 84 -1.51 13.41 3.25
N TYR A 85 -1.57 12.42 2.36
CA TYR A 85 -0.70 11.24 2.42
C TYR A 85 0.78 11.63 2.39
N LEU A 86 1.17 12.51 1.46
CA LEU A 86 2.53 13.02 1.36
C LEU A 86 2.95 13.78 2.63
N LEU A 87 2.07 14.63 3.18
CA LEU A 87 2.35 15.35 4.42
C LEU A 87 2.62 14.37 5.57
N ALA A 88 1.76 13.35 5.73
CA ALA A 88 1.95 12.32 6.74
C ALA A 88 3.28 11.58 6.54
N LEU A 89 3.61 11.17 5.30
CA LEU A 89 4.90 10.54 5.00
C LEU A 89 6.10 11.43 5.34
N LEU A 90 6.04 12.73 5.02
CA LEU A 90 7.11 13.68 5.34
C LEU A 90 7.31 13.81 6.86
N HIS A 91 6.24 13.74 7.66
CA HIS A 91 6.36 13.69 9.12
C HIS A 91 6.90 12.34 9.65
N THR A 92 6.74 11.24 8.90
CA THR A 92 7.36 9.95 9.26
C THR A 92 8.85 9.88 8.95
N ALA A 93 9.37 10.78 8.10
CA ALA A 93 10.77 10.74 7.68
C ALA A 93 11.73 10.87 8.88
N GLY A 94 12.61 9.88 9.05
CA GLY A 94 13.54 9.80 10.17
C GLY A 94 12.91 9.46 11.52
N GLY A 95 11.65 9.02 11.56
CA GLY A 95 10.96 8.51 12.76
C GLY A 95 10.60 9.55 13.83
N LYS A 96 10.88 10.85 13.62
CA LYS A 96 10.80 11.86 14.69
C LYS A 96 9.40 12.42 14.97
N ARG A 97 8.48 12.40 14.00
CA ARG A 97 7.19 13.11 14.09
C ARG A 97 5.98 12.21 13.81
N LEU A 98 6.03 10.96 14.27
CA LEU A 98 4.93 9.98 14.12
C LEU A 98 3.60 10.48 14.70
N ASP A 99 3.63 11.16 15.86
CA ASP A 99 2.43 11.75 16.47
C ASP A 99 1.77 12.82 15.60
N GLN A 100 2.57 13.66 14.94
CA GLN A 100 2.06 14.70 14.05
C GLN A 100 1.45 14.07 12.79
N ALA A 101 2.10 13.03 12.25
CA ALA A 101 1.59 12.29 11.10
C ALA A 101 0.23 11.63 11.41
N ALA A 102 0.13 10.95 12.56
CA ALA A 102 -1.13 10.32 13.00
C ALA A 102 -2.25 11.34 13.20
N LYS A 103 -1.96 12.47 13.87
CA LYS A 103 -2.94 13.57 14.06
C LYS A 103 -3.44 14.13 12.73
N ALA A 104 -2.54 14.39 11.78
CA ALA A 104 -2.91 14.89 10.46
C ALA A 104 -3.82 13.91 9.71
N LEU A 105 -3.52 12.61 9.77
CA LEU A 105 -4.36 11.57 9.17
C LEU A 105 -5.72 11.46 9.84
N TYR A 106 -5.79 11.53 11.18
CA TYR A 106 -7.07 11.49 11.89
C TYR A 106 -7.98 12.67 11.52
N VAL A 107 -7.43 13.87 11.38
CA VAL A 107 -8.18 15.05 10.92
C VAL A 107 -8.67 14.88 9.47
N GLY A 108 -7.82 14.39 8.57
CA GLY A 108 -8.28 14.17 7.19
C GLY A 108 -9.27 13.02 7.04
N LEU A 109 -9.15 11.99 7.88
CA LEU A 109 -10.09 10.86 7.91
C LEU A 109 -11.42 11.23 8.57
N SER A 110 -11.49 12.26 9.43
CA SER A 110 -12.79 12.76 9.91
C SER A 110 -13.62 13.37 8.80
N ASP A 111 -12.98 14.01 7.82
CA ASP A 111 -13.65 14.51 6.62
C ASP A 111 -13.94 13.36 5.62
N ARG A 112 -13.08 12.34 5.60
CA ARG A 112 -13.17 11.19 4.70
C ARG A 112 -12.94 9.85 5.39
N PRO A 113 -13.98 9.28 6.02
CA PRO A 113 -13.83 8.03 6.75
C PRO A 113 -13.56 6.81 5.85
N ASN A 114 -13.85 6.92 4.55
CA ASN A 114 -13.78 5.81 3.59
C ASN A 114 -12.53 5.81 2.71
N ASP A 115 -11.52 6.65 3.00
CA ASP A 115 -10.29 6.67 2.20
C ASP A 115 -9.33 5.54 2.61
N PHE A 116 -9.34 4.45 1.84
CA PHE A 116 -8.49 3.29 2.09
C PHE A 116 -7.00 3.62 2.09
N ASN A 117 -6.52 4.53 1.23
CA ASN A 117 -5.09 4.82 1.16
C ASN A 117 -4.62 5.47 2.47
N LEU A 118 -5.39 6.45 2.96
CA LEU A 118 -5.10 7.11 4.24
C LEU A 118 -5.22 6.14 5.42
N LEU A 119 -6.19 5.22 5.41
CA LEU A 119 -6.33 4.18 6.44
C LEU A 119 -5.17 3.18 6.43
N PHE A 120 -4.67 2.77 5.26
CA PHE A 120 -3.49 1.91 5.15
C PHE A 120 -2.25 2.58 5.74
N LEU A 121 -2.03 3.85 5.41
CA LEU A 121 -0.90 4.59 5.97
C LEU A 121 -1.05 4.79 7.48
N LEU A 122 -2.27 5.10 7.95
CA LEU A 122 -2.55 5.22 9.37
C LEU A 122 -2.24 3.92 10.12
N ALA A 123 -2.63 2.76 9.56
CA ALA A 123 -2.33 1.47 10.18
C ALA A 123 -0.82 1.30 10.40
N LYS A 124 -0.01 1.54 9.37
CA LYS A 124 1.46 1.45 9.45
C LYS A 124 2.07 2.45 10.45
N ILE A 125 1.55 3.69 10.48
CA ILE A 125 2.03 4.71 11.42
C ILE A 125 1.68 4.33 12.86
N GLU A 126 0.48 3.81 13.13
CA GLU A 126 0.08 3.37 14.47
C GLU A 126 0.90 2.17 14.96
N GLU A 127 1.26 1.25 14.05
CA GLU A 127 2.17 0.12 14.33
C GLU A 127 3.55 0.63 14.76
N ALA A 128 4.12 1.56 13.99
CA ALA A 128 5.43 2.12 14.28
C ALA A 128 5.44 3.03 15.52
N ARG A 129 4.32 3.68 15.83
CA ARG A 129 4.21 4.67 16.91
C ARG A 129 3.92 4.08 18.27
N ILE A 130 2.89 3.24 18.37
CA ILE A 130 2.39 2.75 19.65
C ILE A 130 2.79 1.29 19.81
N ASN A 131 2.14 0.42 19.04
CA ASN A 131 2.21 -1.02 19.16
C ASN A 131 1.52 -1.67 17.96
N PRO A 132 1.87 -2.92 17.64
CA PRO A 132 1.20 -3.65 16.57
C PRO A 132 -0.31 -3.84 16.76
N LYS A 133 -0.74 -3.98 18.02
CA LYS A 133 -2.16 -4.06 18.37
C LYS A 133 -2.94 -2.83 17.89
N ALA A 134 -2.33 -1.64 17.88
CA ALA A 134 -2.96 -0.42 17.40
C ALA A 134 -3.18 -0.48 15.88
N GLY A 135 -2.18 -0.93 15.12
CA GLY A 135 -2.31 -1.21 13.68
C GLY A 135 -3.43 -2.18 13.34
N LEU A 136 -3.48 -3.30 14.06
CA LEU A 136 -4.53 -4.31 13.89
C LEU A 136 -5.93 -3.74 14.15
N LYS A 137 -6.10 -2.79 15.09
CA LYS A 137 -7.38 -2.08 15.28
C LYS A 137 -7.75 -1.28 14.02
N VAL A 138 -6.79 -0.58 13.41
CA VAL A 138 -7.02 0.16 12.15
C VAL A 138 -7.34 -0.80 11.00
N TYR A 139 -6.65 -1.95 10.88
CA TYR A 139 -7.00 -2.95 9.86
C TYR A 139 -8.40 -3.54 10.04
N ARG A 140 -8.86 -3.75 11.29
CA ARG A 140 -10.26 -4.14 11.57
C ARG A 140 -11.24 -3.07 11.11
N GLN A 141 -10.94 -1.80 11.37
CA GLN A 141 -11.73 -0.68 10.86
C GLN A 141 -11.73 -0.66 9.33
N LEU A 142 -10.59 -0.92 8.70
CA LEU A 142 -10.43 -0.95 7.24
C LEU A 142 -11.29 -2.08 6.62
N LEU A 143 -11.34 -3.27 7.24
CA LEU A 143 -12.26 -4.35 6.85
C LEU A 143 -13.74 -3.98 7.02
N LYS A 144 -14.08 -3.23 8.09
CA LYS A 144 -15.44 -2.73 8.34
C LYS A 144 -15.84 -1.71 7.27
N VAL A 145 -14.99 -0.71 7.03
CA VAL A 145 -15.18 0.30 5.98
C VAL A 145 -15.31 -0.38 4.62
N TRP A 146 -14.44 -1.34 4.30
CA TRP A 146 -14.53 -2.12 3.07
C TRP A 146 -15.88 -2.82 2.94
N ARG A 147 -16.31 -3.53 3.98
CA ARG A 147 -17.60 -4.20 4.02
C ARG A 147 -18.73 -3.20 3.79
N ASP A 148 -18.73 -2.07 4.48
CA ASP A 148 -19.79 -1.07 4.40
C ASP A 148 -19.83 -0.43 3.00
N THR A 149 -18.67 -0.08 2.43
CA THR A 149 -18.58 0.53 1.09
C THR A 149 -19.04 -0.38 -0.04
N PHE A 150 -18.76 -1.69 0.04
CA PHE A 150 -19.05 -2.63 -1.05
C PHE A 150 -20.32 -3.47 -0.80
N SER A 151 -20.83 -3.51 0.43
CA SER A 151 -22.11 -4.17 0.77
C SER A 151 -23.33 -3.40 0.29
N LEU A 152 -23.24 -2.06 0.20
CA LEU A 152 -24.33 -1.19 -0.26
C LEU A 152 -24.55 -1.24 -1.79
N GLY A 153 -23.54 -1.64 -2.57
CA GLY A 153 -23.60 -1.67 -4.05
C GLY A 153 -24.04 -3.01 -4.64
N THR A 154 -24.28 -4.02 -3.82
CA THR A 154 -24.67 -5.35 -4.28
C THR A 154 -25.94 -5.76 -3.57
N ASN A 155 -26.94 -6.26 -4.30
CA ASN A 155 -28.00 -7.07 -3.72
C ASN A 155 -27.32 -8.25 -2.99
N SER A 156 -27.06 -8.04 -1.71
CA SER A 156 -26.00 -8.66 -0.91
C SER A 156 -26.25 -10.12 -0.53
N LYS A 157 -27.27 -10.75 -1.13
CA LYS A 157 -27.54 -12.18 -0.98
C LYS A 157 -26.81 -13.02 -2.03
N VAL A 158 -26.53 -12.50 -3.23
CA VAL A 158 -26.08 -13.34 -4.36
C VAL A 158 -24.56 -13.58 -4.37
N ILE A 159 -23.75 -12.56 -4.08
CA ILE A 159 -22.28 -12.69 -4.10
C ILE A 159 -21.78 -13.44 -2.87
N PHE A 160 -22.35 -13.16 -1.70
CA PHE A 160 -22.02 -13.89 -0.48
C PHE A 160 -22.42 -15.37 -0.59
N ASN A 161 -23.56 -15.67 -1.21
CA ASN A 161 -23.96 -17.05 -1.50
C ASN A 161 -23.08 -17.74 -2.54
N ARG A 162 -22.48 -17.03 -3.50
CA ARG A 162 -21.54 -17.62 -4.46
C ARG A 162 -20.19 -17.97 -3.82
N ILE A 163 -19.67 -17.09 -2.96
CA ILE A 163 -18.44 -17.35 -2.20
C ILE A 163 -18.67 -18.53 -1.23
N ARG A 164 -19.84 -18.57 -0.57
CA ARG A 164 -20.24 -19.70 0.29
C ARG A 164 -20.48 -21.00 -0.48
N LYS A 165 -21.07 -20.96 -1.69
CA LYS A 165 -21.28 -22.16 -2.53
C LYS A 165 -19.98 -22.72 -3.08
N ALA A 166 -19.02 -21.86 -3.46
CA ALA A 166 -17.71 -22.30 -3.92
C ALA A 166 -16.89 -22.97 -2.79
N ALA A 167 -17.05 -22.50 -1.55
CA ALA A 167 -16.45 -23.14 -0.37
C ALA A 167 -17.12 -24.47 0.00
N LEU A 168 -18.42 -24.65 -0.31
CA LEU A 168 -19.17 -25.88 -0.04
C LEU A 168 -19.09 -26.92 -1.19
N SER A 169 -18.83 -26.51 -2.43
CA SER A 169 -18.76 -27.42 -3.59
C SER A 169 -17.45 -28.19 -3.70
N ASN A 170 -16.41 -27.80 -2.94
CA ASN A 170 -15.12 -28.49 -2.94
C ASN A 170 -15.01 -29.62 -1.89
N ASN A 171 -16.10 -29.94 -1.20
CA ASN A 171 -16.06 -30.85 -0.05
C ASN A 171 -17.00 -32.06 -0.15
N ASN A 172 -17.41 -32.52 -1.33
CA ASN A 172 -18.09 -33.82 -1.45
C ASN A 172 -17.93 -34.41 -2.86
N ASP A 173 -16.88 -35.21 -3.04
CA ASP A 173 -16.91 -36.39 -3.89
C ASP A 173 -16.03 -37.44 -3.21
N ILE A 174 -16.66 -38.32 -2.43
CA ILE A 174 -16.35 -39.74 -2.23
C ILE A 174 -17.42 -40.34 -1.28
N THR A 175 -18.13 -41.34 -1.82
CA THR A 175 -18.93 -42.43 -1.18
C THR A 175 -20.36 -42.20 -0.66
N ASN A 176 -21.30 -42.61 -1.53
CA ASN A 176 -22.50 -43.45 -1.32
C ASN A 176 -23.03 -43.81 0.10
N SER A 177 -24.36 -43.63 0.21
CA SER A 177 -25.40 -44.57 0.69
C SER A 177 -26.18 -44.27 1.99
N ASN A 178 -27.50 -44.09 1.79
CA ASN A 178 -28.68 -44.53 2.56
C ASN A 178 -29.04 -43.96 3.96
N THR A 179 -30.01 -43.02 3.96
CA THR A 179 -31.30 -42.95 4.74
C THR A 179 -31.28 -42.99 6.30
N PRO A 180 -32.35 -42.57 7.02
CA PRO A 180 -32.30 -41.37 7.84
C PRO A 180 -32.61 -41.64 9.34
N ASP A 181 -32.71 -40.56 10.09
CA ASP A 181 -33.31 -40.40 11.42
C ASP A 181 -32.39 -40.47 12.67
N ASP A 182 -32.32 -39.28 13.27
CA ASP A 182 -32.47 -39.00 14.69
C ASP A 182 -31.23 -38.83 15.60
N LEU A 183 -31.37 -37.79 16.44
CA LEU A 183 -30.67 -37.49 17.70
C LEU A 183 -29.25 -36.86 17.69
N THR A 184 -29.28 -35.56 17.97
CA THR A 184 -28.55 -34.87 19.06
C THR A 184 -27.09 -34.44 18.94
N LEU A 185 -26.92 -33.15 19.30
CA LEU A 185 -25.81 -32.46 19.96
C LEU A 185 -24.45 -32.26 19.26
N SER A 186 -24.22 -30.96 19.01
CA SER A 186 -23.12 -30.16 19.60
C SER A 186 -21.86 -29.88 18.77
N SER A 187 -21.49 -28.59 18.86
CA SER A 187 -20.21 -27.96 18.60
C SER A 187 -19.68 -27.91 17.15
N VAL A 188 -19.93 -26.78 16.48
CA VAL A 188 -18.85 -26.06 15.78
C VAL A 188 -18.96 -24.59 16.15
N SER A 189 -17.97 -24.15 16.92
CA SER A 189 -17.74 -22.83 17.45
C SER A 189 -17.60 -21.76 16.37
N SER A 190 -18.43 -20.73 16.47
CA SER A 190 -18.19 -19.41 15.91
C SER A 190 -16.93 -18.81 16.53
N PHE A 191 -15.86 -18.65 15.75
CA PHE A 191 -14.67 -17.93 16.18
C PHE A 191 -14.96 -16.43 16.25
N SER A 192 -14.99 -15.91 17.48
CA SER A 192 -14.80 -14.50 17.80
C SER A 192 -13.45 -14.41 18.52
N PRO A 193 -12.52 -13.51 18.15
CA PRO A 193 -11.29 -13.37 18.90
C PRO A 193 -11.59 -12.61 20.19
N SER A 194 -11.80 -13.33 21.29
CA SER A 194 -11.81 -12.78 22.64
C SER A 194 -10.38 -12.45 23.06
N LEU A 195 -10.04 -11.15 23.06
CA LEU A 195 -8.85 -10.62 23.71
C LEU A 195 -9.36 -9.62 24.75
N GLU A 196 -9.06 -9.93 26.01
CA GLU A 196 -9.47 -9.18 27.19
C GLU A 196 -9.04 -7.72 27.10
N LEU A 197 -9.97 -6.86 27.52
CA LEU A 197 -9.92 -5.42 27.50
C LEU A 197 -9.16 -4.94 28.72
N ASP A 198 -7.99 -4.34 28.52
CA ASP A 198 -7.52 -3.30 29.42
C ASP A 198 -7.81 -1.96 28.74
N ASP A 199 -8.88 -1.33 29.23
CA ASP A 199 -9.36 0.00 28.87
C ASP A 199 -8.38 1.05 29.36
N ASP A 200 -7.36 1.37 28.56
CA ASP A 200 -6.55 2.57 28.75
C ASP A 200 -6.06 3.13 27.40
N CYS A 201 -6.98 3.73 26.64
CA CYS A 201 -6.66 4.66 25.56
C CYS A 201 -7.83 5.66 25.40
N SER A 202 -7.79 6.72 26.19
CA SER A 202 -8.77 7.82 26.28
C SER A 202 -8.93 8.69 25.02
N ILE A 203 -8.60 8.18 23.84
CA ILE A 203 -8.72 8.88 22.54
C ILE A 203 -9.80 8.23 21.65
N LEU A 204 -10.28 7.02 22.01
CA LEU A 204 -11.33 6.28 21.28
C LEU A 204 -12.73 6.88 21.38
N ASN A 205 -13.00 7.73 22.38
CA ASN A 205 -14.35 8.29 22.59
C ASN A 205 -14.75 9.39 21.59
N VAL A 206 -13.86 9.82 20.70
CA VAL A 206 -14.17 10.89 19.73
C VAL A 206 -14.96 10.36 18.52
N TRP A 207 -14.94 9.06 18.26
CA TRP A 207 -15.50 8.47 17.03
C TRP A 207 -16.85 7.79 17.19
N GLU A 208 -17.27 7.51 18.42
CA GLU A 208 -18.55 6.83 18.67
C GLU A 208 -19.77 7.76 18.67
N GLU A 209 -19.60 9.09 18.75
CA GLU A 209 -20.73 10.02 18.91
C GLU A 209 -21.25 10.69 17.62
N LYS A 210 -20.65 10.47 16.43
CA LYS A 210 -21.04 11.22 15.20
C LYS A 210 -21.44 10.42 13.98
N THR A 211 -21.82 9.15 14.12
CA THR A 211 -22.44 8.37 13.03
C THR A 211 -23.96 8.32 13.16
N ASN A 212 -24.61 9.48 13.29
CA ASN A 212 -26.06 9.61 13.18
C ASN A 212 -26.41 10.90 12.43
N ASN A 213 -26.40 10.85 11.10
CA ASN A 213 -27.48 11.42 10.28
C ASN A 213 -27.23 11.17 8.78
N SER A 214 -28.04 10.26 8.26
CA SER A 214 -28.22 9.93 6.85
C SER A 214 -29.12 10.96 6.13
N ASN A 215 -28.63 11.49 5.01
CA ASN A 215 -29.33 11.76 3.74
C ASN A 215 -30.88 11.88 3.79
N TYR A 216 -31.40 13.04 4.20
CA TYR A 216 -32.83 13.39 4.04
C TYR A 216 -33.12 14.23 2.79
N LEU A 217 -32.09 14.65 2.04
CA LEU A 217 -32.20 15.59 0.92
C LEU A 217 -32.12 14.90 -0.46
N GLN A 218 -31.49 13.73 -0.54
CA GLN A 218 -31.38 12.94 -1.77
C GLN A 218 -32.64 12.12 -2.10
N SER A 219 -33.42 11.69 -1.10
CA SER A 219 -34.70 11.00 -1.30
C SER A 219 -35.85 11.94 -1.67
N ALA A 220 -35.76 13.23 -1.28
CA ALA A 220 -36.78 14.23 -1.61
C ALA A 220 -36.65 14.78 -3.05
N LEU A 221 -35.48 14.66 -3.68
CA LEU A 221 -35.23 15.16 -5.04
C LEU A 221 -35.53 14.13 -6.14
N SER A 222 -35.63 12.83 -5.82
CA SER A 222 -36.00 11.78 -6.77
C SER A 222 -37.51 11.72 -7.07
N ASP A 223 -38.35 12.19 -6.15
CA ASP A 223 -39.81 12.10 -6.27
C ASP A 223 -40.46 13.30 -6.99
N ILE A 224 -39.69 14.34 -7.32
CA ILE A 224 -40.18 15.57 -7.98
C ILE A 224 -39.88 15.59 -9.50
N ALA A 225 -39.04 14.68 -10.00
CA ALA A 225 -38.55 14.72 -11.39
C ALA A 225 -39.25 13.77 -12.38
N ILE A 226 -40.43 13.22 -12.04
CA ILE A 226 -41.23 12.40 -12.96
C ILE A 226 -42.56 13.09 -13.25
N GLY A 227 -42.57 13.87 -14.33
CA GLY A 227 -43.77 14.47 -14.90
C GLY A 227 -43.54 14.87 -16.37
N CYS A 228 -44.28 14.22 -17.26
CA CYS A 228 -44.58 14.57 -18.67
C CYS A 228 -43.64 14.10 -19.81
N ALA A 229 -44.00 12.93 -20.34
CA ALA A 229 -44.47 12.65 -21.71
C ALA A 229 -43.87 13.37 -22.95
N GLY A 230 -43.43 12.56 -23.91
CA GLY A 230 -43.79 12.77 -25.32
C GLY A 230 -42.69 12.63 -26.38
N GLN A 231 -42.81 11.55 -27.17
CA GLN A 231 -42.61 11.45 -28.63
C GLN A 231 -41.45 10.61 -29.19
N THR A 232 -41.90 9.85 -30.19
CA THR A 232 -41.34 8.79 -31.01
C THR A 232 -40.43 9.29 -32.14
N GLY A 233 -39.44 8.49 -32.53
CA GLY A 233 -38.73 8.66 -33.80
C GLY A 233 -37.51 7.74 -33.92
N ALA A 234 -37.58 6.80 -34.87
CA ALA A 234 -36.58 5.76 -35.10
C ALA A 234 -35.24 6.30 -35.65
N SER A 235 -34.12 5.75 -35.16
CA SER A 235 -32.89 5.56 -35.93
C SER A 235 -32.03 4.49 -35.23
N ILE A 236 -31.75 3.40 -35.93
CA ILE A 236 -30.89 2.31 -35.46
C ILE A 236 -29.45 2.84 -35.48
N VAL A 237 -28.91 3.14 -34.31
CA VAL A 237 -27.51 3.54 -34.08
C VAL A 237 -26.67 2.27 -33.87
N PRO A 238 -25.40 2.22 -34.33
CA PRO A 238 -24.54 1.04 -34.17
C PRO A 238 -24.32 0.72 -32.69
N LEU A 239 -24.46 -0.56 -32.32
CA LEU A 239 -24.19 -1.09 -30.98
C LEU A 239 -22.86 -0.55 -30.42
N PRO A 240 -22.86 0.26 -29.34
CA PRO A 240 -21.65 0.44 -28.57
C PRO A 240 -21.41 -0.84 -27.78
N ARG A 241 -20.18 -1.35 -27.78
CA ARG A 241 -19.73 -2.33 -26.80
C ARG A 241 -19.98 -1.76 -25.41
N GLN A 242 -21.03 -2.21 -24.75
CA GLN A 242 -21.30 -1.91 -23.35
C GLN A 242 -20.22 -2.60 -22.50
N SER A 243 -19.22 -1.84 -22.04
CA SER A 243 -18.44 -2.24 -20.88
C SER A 243 -19.38 -2.19 -19.68
N ARG A 244 -19.63 -3.34 -19.05
CA ARG A 244 -20.50 -3.42 -17.85
C ARG A 244 -19.84 -2.63 -16.70
N PRO A 245 -20.44 -1.56 -16.19
CA PRO A 245 -19.89 -0.80 -15.06
C PRO A 245 -19.81 -1.61 -13.75
N GLY A 246 -20.57 -2.71 -13.63
CA GLY A 246 -20.53 -3.61 -12.47
C GLY A 246 -19.22 -4.40 -12.30
N ASN A 247 -18.48 -4.68 -13.38
CA ASN A 247 -17.25 -5.48 -13.28
C ASN A 247 -16.06 -4.69 -12.70
N GLN A 248 -16.01 -3.37 -12.94
CA GLN A 248 -14.92 -2.53 -12.43
C GLN A 248 -14.99 -2.38 -10.91
N ASN A 249 -16.18 -2.12 -10.36
CA ASN A 249 -16.40 -2.01 -8.91
C ASN A 249 -16.13 -3.33 -8.18
N GLN A 250 -16.49 -4.46 -8.79
CA GLN A 250 -16.17 -5.77 -8.21
C GLN A 250 -14.66 -6.03 -8.22
N THR A 251 -13.96 -5.63 -9.29
CA THR A 251 -12.52 -5.78 -9.40
C THR A 251 -11.77 -4.87 -8.42
N THR A 252 -12.23 -3.64 -8.20
CA THR A 252 -11.65 -2.72 -7.22
C THR A 252 -11.90 -3.19 -5.78
N ALA A 253 -13.11 -3.71 -5.48
CA ALA A 253 -13.43 -4.28 -4.18
C ALA A 253 -12.47 -5.43 -3.81
N LEU A 254 -12.29 -6.40 -4.72
CA LEU A 254 -11.39 -7.53 -4.50
C LEU A 254 -9.93 -7.07 -4.36
N LYS A 255 -9.48 -6.12 -5.19
CA LYS A 255 -8.12 -5.55 -5.09
C LYS A 255 -7.88 -4.87 -3.75
N VAL A 256 -8.84 -4.10 -3.25
CA VAL A 256 -8.72 -3.48 -1.92
C VAL A 256 -8.66 -4.59 -0.88
N GLN A 257 -9.57 -5.57 -0.90
CA GLN A 257 -9.62 -6.69 0.04
C GLN A 257 -8.29 -7.46 0.12
N ILE A 258 -7.70 -7.78 -1.04
CA ILE A 258 -6.39 -8.44 -1.15
C ILE A 258 -5.32 -7.59 -0.45
N LYS A 259 -5.30 -6.27 -0.68
CA LYS A 259 -4.37 -5.36 0.00
C LYS A 259 -4.57 -5.31 1.51
N ILE A 260 -5.81 -5.43 2.00
CA ILE A 260 -6.08 -5.49 3.45
C ILE A 260 -5.43 -6.72 4.06
N TYR A 261 -5.65 -7.89 3.46
CA TYR A 261 -5.07 -9.13 3.95
C TYR A 261 -3.55 -9.19 3.78
N GLN A 262 -2.99 -8.59 2.72
CA GLN A 262 -1.54 -8.41 2.58
C GLN A 262 -0.97 -7.55 3.71
N GLY A 263 -1.60 -6.40 4.01
CA GLY A 263 -1.17 -5.53 5.12
C GLY A 263 -1.33 -6.20 6.50
N LEU A 264 -2.38 -6.98 6.71
CA LEU A 264 -2.54 -7.81 7.91
C LEU A 264 -1.46 -8.88 8.01
N ALA A 265 -1.14 -9.57 6.91
CA ALA A 265 -0.07 -10.57 6.89
C ALA A 265 1.30 -9.94 7.16
N GLU A 266 1.59 -8.75 6.62
CA GLU A 266 2.78 -7.95 6.94
C GLU A 266 2.86 -7.67 8.44
N SER A 267 1.78 -7.13 9.01
CA SER A 267 1.68 -6.85 10.44
C SER A 267 1.91 -8.10 11.29
N TYR A 268 1.24 -9.21 10.98
CA TYR A 268 1.42 -10.48 11.71
C TYR A 268 2.85 -11.04 11.60
N LEU A 269 3.50 -10.92 10.44
CA LEU A 269 4.90 -11.32 10.26
C LEU A 269 5.84 -10.48 11.11
N ASP A 270 5.66 -9.16 11.11
CA ASP A 270 6.48 -8.25 11.91
C ASP A 270 6.29 -8.48 13.42
N ASN A 271 5.15 -9.07 13.82
CA ASN A 271 4.83 -9.49 15.19
C ASN A 271 5.20 -10.95 15.52
N ASN A 272 5.84 -11.67 14.60
CA ASN A 272 6.17 -13.09 14.73
C ASN A 272 4.95 -14.01 14.95
N GLN A 273 3.76 -13.57 14.53
CA GLN A 273 2.51 -14.34 14.55
C GLN A 273 2.37 -15.15 13.26
N LEU A 274 3.18 -16.22 13.15
CA LEU A 274 3.36 -16.98 11.90
C LEU A 274 2.13 -17.81 11.48
N PHE A 275 1.21 -18.09 12.41
CA PHE A 275 0.00 -18.85 12.12
C PHE A 275 -1.05 -17.94 11.48
N GLU A 276 -1.33 -16.81 12.12
CA GLU A 276 -2.27 -15.78 11.67
C GLU A 276 -1.82 -15.15 10.34
N ALA A 277 -0.50 -14.94 10.17
CA ALA A 277 0.07 -14.51 8.89
C ALA A 277 -0.23 -15.49 7.76
N LYS A 278 -0.15 -16.81 8.03
CA LYS A 278 -0.46 -17.84 7.04
C LYS A 278 -1.94 -17.82 6.68
N GLU A 279 -2.81 -17.73 7.67
CA GLU A 279 -4.26 -17.68 7.44
C GLU A 279 -4.65 -16.47 6.59
N ALA A 280 -4.11 -15.28 6.90
CA ALA A 280 -4.34 -14.09 6.10
C ALA A 280 -3.89 -14.26 4.63
N LEU A 281 -2.74 -14.91 4.39
CA LEU A 281 -2.26 -15.22 3.04
C LEU A 281 -3.10 -16.30 2.35
N ASP A 282 -3.60 -17.29 3.07
CA ASP A 282 -4.50 -18.32 2.54
C ASP A 282 -5.85 -17.70 2.11
N GLU A 283 -6.36 -16.69 2.83
CA GLU A 283 -7.53 -15.92 2.39
C GLU A 283 -7.27 -15.15 1.09
N VAL A 284 -6.09 -14.55 0.91
CA VAL A 284 -5.71 -13.92 -0.36
C VAL A 284 -5.72 -14.93 -1.51
N MET A 285 -5.24 -16.14 -1.27
CA MET A 285 -5.22 -17.21 -2.27
C MET A 285 -6.63 -17.68 -2.65
N LYS A 286 -7.55 -17.79 -1.69
CA LYS A 286 -8.96 -18.13 -1.95
C LYS A 286 -9.64 -17.11 -2.86
N ILE A 287 -9.27 -15.83 -2.72
CA ILE A 287 -9.76 -14.74 -3.57
C ILE A 287 -9.13 -14.80 -4.98
N GLY A 288 -7.97 -15.46 -5.13
CA GLY A 288 -7.20 -15.53 -6.38
C GLY A 288 -6.16 -14.42 -6.53
N GLY A 289 -5.76 -13.77 -5.44
CA GLY A 289 -4.80 -12.66 -5.42
C GLY A 289 -3.33 -13.12 -5.48
N LEU A 290 -2.92 -13.77 -6.58
CA LEU A 290 -1.52 -14.13 -6.80
C LEU A 290 -0.72 -12.95 -7.36
N ASP A 291 -0.52 -11.94 -6.51
CA ASP A 291 0.28 -10.76 -6.83
C ASP A 291 1.74 -10.92 -6.37
N ASN A 292 2.64 -10.12 -6.95
CA ASN A 292 4.06 -10.08 -6.58
C ASN A 292 4.26 -9.87 -5.06
N GLN A 293 3.41 -9.03 -4.44
CA GLN A 293 3.45 -8.79 -2.99
C GLN A 293 3.06 -10.05 -2.20
N THR A 294 2.01 -10.76 -2.62
CA THR A 294 1.58 -12.00 -1.97
C THR A 294 2.68 -13.06 -2.02
N LEU A 295 3.34 -13.22 -3.17
CA LEU A 295 4.48 -14.14 -3.34
C LEU A 295 5.65 -13.74 -2.43
N TYR A 296 5.95 -12.44 -2.34
CA TYR A 296 6.98 -11.93 -1.44
C TYR A 296 6.68 -12.24 0.04
N LEU A 297 5.45 -11.99 0.50
CA LEU A 297 5.04 -12.28 1.88
C LEU A 297 5.05 -13.77 2.21
N ARG A 298 4.74 -14.63 1.24
CA ARG A 298 4.92 -16.08 1.38
C ARG A 298 6.40 -16.47 1.49
N GLY A 299 7.27 -15.81 0.74
CA GLY A 299 8.72 -15.96 0.85
C GLY A 299 9.21 -15.60 2.25
N ARG A 300 8.78 -14.45 2.78
CA ARG A 300 9.06 -14.02 4.16
C ARG A 300 8.56 -15.02 5.20
N LEU A 301 7.32 -15.48 5.07
CA LEU A 301 6.75 -16.49 5.96
C LEU A 301 7.54 -17.81 5.94
N ALA A 302 8.03 -18.22 4.77
CA ALA A 302 8.89 -19.40 4.64
C ALA A 302 10.27 -19.18 5.27
N GLU A 303 10.85 -17.98 5.15
CA GLU A 303 12.11 -17.60 5.78
C GLU A 303 12.01 -17.66 7.31
N GLU A 304 10.98 -17.07 7.90
CA GLU A 304 10.74 -17.11 9.36
C GLU A 304 10.50 -18.54 9.90
N ARG A 305 10.02 -19.45 9.04
CA ARG A 305 9.89 -20.89 9.36
C ARG A 305 11.18 -21.69 9.18
N GLY A 306 12.26 -21.07 8.72
CA GLY A 306 13.52 -21.75 8.41
C GLY A 306 13.50 -22.57 7.11
N LEU A 307 12.47 -22.42 6.27
CA LEU A 307 12.34 -23.13 4.99
C LEU A 307 13.11 -22.39 3.88
N VAL A 308 14.44 -22.37 4.02
CA VAL A 308 15.36 -21.56 3.19
C VAL A 308 15.22 -21.82 1.69
N CYS A 309 15.12 -23.08 1.27
CA CYS A 309 14.99 -23.44 -0.16
C CYS A 309 13.69 -22.89 -0.78
N ILE A 310 12.58 -22.97 -0.04
CA ILE A 310 11.28 -22.48 -0.51
C ILE A 310 11.30 -20.96 -0.56
N ALA A 311 11.79 -20.30 0.49
CA ALA A 311 11.90 -18.84 0.54
C ALA A 311 12.72 -18.29 -0.65
N ARG A 312 13.87 -18.91 -0.94
CA ARG A 312 14.69 -18.57 -2.11
C ARG A 312 13.92 -18.66 -3.42
N SER A 313 13.26 -19.79 -3.67
CA SER A 313 12.50 -19.99 -4.91
C SER A 313 11.37 -18.97 -5.08
N LEU A 314 10.71 -18.58 -3.97
CA LEU A 314 9.68 -17.57 -3.98
C LEU A 314 10.25 -16.18 -4.27
N TYR A 315 11.36 -15.80 -3.65
CA TYR A 315 12.01 -14.51 -3.94
C TYR A 315 12.51 -14.44 -5.38
N GLU A 316 13.12 -15.50 -5.91
CA GLU A 316 13.52 -15.60 -7.32
C GLU A 316 12.31 -15.46 -8.26
N SER A 317 11.16 -16.07 -7.91
CA SER A 317 9.92 -15.91 -8.68
C SER A 317 9.39 -14.48 -8.69
N VAL A 318 9.49 -13.75 -7.57
CA VAL A 318 9.09 -12.34 -7.49
C VAL A 318 9.99 -11.47 -8.37
N ILE A 319 11.30 -11.72 -8.34
CA ILE A 319 12.29 -10.99 -9.15
C ILE A 319 12.07 -11.28 -10.64
N ALA A 320 11.73 -12.52 -11.00
CA ALA A 320 11.40 -12.88 -12.38
C ALA A 320 10.15 -12.13 -12.91
N LEU A 321 9.15 -11.90 -12.04
CA LEU A 321 7.94 -11.14 -12.41
C LEU A 321 8.17 -9.62 -12.41
N LYS A 322 8.92 -9.11 -11.43
CA LYS A 322 9.25 -7.70 -11.29
C LYS A 322 10.70 -7.54 -10.81
N PRO A 323 11.65 -7.33 -11.74
CA PRO A 323 13.06 -7.13 -11.41
C PRO A 323 13.29 -5.95 -10.45
N ASP A 324 12.45 -4.92 -10.53
CA ASP A 324 12.56 -3.70 -9.70
C ASP A 324 11.99 -3.86 -8.28
N HIS A 325 11.67 -5.09 -7.84
CA HIS A 325 11.09 -5.33 -6.52
C HIS A 325 12.15 -5.30 -5.41
N LEU A 326 12.45 -4.10 -4.91
CA LEU A 326 13.49 -3.82 -3.91
C LEU A 326 13.46 -4.76 -2.69
N GLN A 327 12.28 -4.95 -2.07
CA GLN A 327 12.16 -5.75 -0.84
C GLN A 327 12.50 -7.23 -1.07
N ALA A 328 12.25 -7.76 -2.27
CA ALA A 328 12.56 -9.16 -2.60
C ALA A 328 14.06 -9.33 -2.87
N LEU A 329 14.69 -8.37 -3.56
CA LEU A 329 16.14 -8.34 -3.75
C LEU A 329 16.88 -8.27 -2.41
N LEU A 330 16.44 -7.39 -1.50
CA LEU A 330 17.00 -7.26 -0.16
C LEU A 330 16.86 -8.57 0.64
N SER A 331 15.67 -9.17 0.64
CA SER A 331 15.40 -10.39 1.40
C SER A 331 16.19 -11.58 0.83
N LEU A 332 16.30 -11.68 -0.50
CA LEU A 332 17.13 -12.69 -1.16
C LEU A 332 18.62 -12.49 -0.84
N ALA A 333 19.15 -11.27 -0.92
CA ALA A 333 20.54 -10.98 -0.61
C ALA A 333 20.87 -11.31 0.86
N SER A 334 19.97 -10.97 1.79
CA SER A 334 20.03 -11.36 3.21
C SER A 334 20.09 -12.88 3.37
N LEU A 335 19.19 -13.61 2.71
CA LEU A 335 19.12 -15.07 2.79
C LEU A 335 20.36 -15.74 2.20
N LEU A 336 20.90 -15.22 1.08
CA LEU A 336 22.14 -15.71 0.48
C LEU A 336 23.35 -15.45 1.38
N HIS A 337 23.39 -14.28 2.03
CA HIS A 337 24.43 -13.93 3.00
C HIS A 337 24.42 -14.87 4.21
N LYS A 338 23.25 -15.13 4.80
CA LYS A 338 23.07 -16.11 5.89
C LYS A 338 23.52 -17.53 5.50
N ASN A 339 23.42 -17.88 4.22
CA ASN A 339 23.84 -19.18 3.67
C ASN A 339 25.32 -19.21 3.23
N ASN A 340 26.15 -18.23 3.60
CA ASN A 340 27.56 -18.11 3.22
C ASN A 340 27.81 -17.97 1.70
N GLN A 341 26.80 -17.62 0.90
CA GLN A 341 26.93 -17.36 -0.54
C GLN A 341 27.22 -15.87 -0.79
N THR A 342 28.35 -15.37 -0.25
CA THR A 342 28.70 -13.94 -0.20
C THR A 342 28.81 -13.28 -1.57
N THR A 343 29.42 -13.95 -2.56
CA THR A 343 29.59 -13.41 -3.92
C THR A 343 28.27 -13.20 -4.65
N LEU A 344 27.33 -14.14 -4.51
CA LEU A 344 25.98 -14.01 -5.06
C LEU A 344 25.18 -12.95 -4.30
N ALA A 345 25.30 -12.91 -2.96
CA ALA A 345 24.64 -11.91 -2.13
C ALA A 345 25.08 -10.50 -2.51
N GLU A 346 26.38 -10.26 -2.72
CA GLU A 346 26.93 -8.97 -3.13
C GLU A 346 26.36 -8.54 -4.49
N ARG A 347 26.29 -9.46 -5.46
CA ARG A 347 25.71 -9.17 -6.78
C ARG A 347 24.25 -8.73 -6.66
N VAL A 348 23.43 -9.49 -5.92
CA VAL A 348 22.01 -9.15 -5.72
C VAL A 348 21.85 -7.83 -4.95
N ALA A 349 22.72 -7.56 -3.98
CA ALA A 349 22.74 -6.29 -3.24
C ALA A 349 23.10 -5.10 -4.15
N ARG A 350 24.05 -5.26 -5.08
CA ARG A 350 24.35 -4.23 -6.09
C ARG A 350 23.21 -4.03 -7.08
N ASP A 351 22.51 -5.08 -7.46
CA ASP A 351 21.29 -4.97 -8.27
C ASP A 351 20.21 -4.17 -7.52
N ALA A 352 20.02 -4.42 -6.22
CA ALA A 352 19.13 -3.63 -5.37
C ALA A 352 19.53 -2.15 -5.29
N MET A 353 20.84 -1.86 -5.24
CA MET A 353 21.38 -0.50 -5.23
C MET A 353 21.09 0.25 -6.53
N ASN A 354 21.10 -0.44 -7.67
CA ASN A 354 20.72 0.15 -8.96
C ASN A 354 19.23 0.53 -9.03
N VAL A 355 18.37 -0.25 -8.36
CA VAL A 355 16.92 0.04 -8.25
C VAL A 355 16.69 1.28 -7.38
N ASP A 356 17.20 1.26 -6.14
CA ASP A 356 17.07 2.37 -5.20
C ASP A 356 18.38 2.68 -4.46
N PRO A 357 19.18 3.65 -4.93
CA PRO A 357 20.39 4.07 -4.26
C PRO A 357 20.12 4.87 -2.98
N THR A 358 18.86 5.26 -2.72
CA THR A 358 18.48 6.04 -1.54
C THR A 358 17.95 5.18 -0.39
N SER A 359 18.00 3.86 -0.52
CA SER A 359 17.58 2.93 0.52
C SER A 359 18.73 2.62 1.47
N PHE A 360 18.60 3.00 2.75
CA PHE A 360 19.62 2.69 3.75
C PHE A 360 19.78 1.18 3.99
N ARG A 361 18.69 0.40 3.85
CA ARG A 361 18.70 -1.06 4.02
C ARG A 361 19.65 -1.73 3.03
N VAL A 362 19.71 -1.22 1.79
CA VAL A 362 20.64 -1.71 0.76
C VAL A 362 22.08 -1.43 1.17
N TRP A 363 22.39 -0.20 1.58
CA TRP A 363 23.74 0.19 1.98
C TRP A 363 24.22 -0.56 3.23
N ARG A 364 23.35 -0.75 4.22
CA ARG A 364 23.66 -1.52 5.42
C ARG A 364 23.93 -2.99 5.09
N LEU A 365 23.06 -3.62 4.30
CA LEU A 365 23.21 -5.01 3.89
C LEU A 365 24.46 -5.22 3.01
N LEU A 366 24.77 -4.27 2.14
CA LEU A 366 26.00 -4.29 1.35
C LEU A 366 27.23 -4.17 2.26
N ALA A 367 27.21 -3.28 3.25
CA ALA A 367 28.30 -3.15 4.22
C ALA A 367 28.49 -4.44 5.04
N ASP A 368 27.42 -5.07 5.49
CA ASP A 368 27.45 -6.35 6.21
C ASP A 368 28.07 -7.47 5.35
N ILE A 369 27.68 -7.55 4.06
CA ILE A 369 28.25 -8.51 3.11
C ILE A 369 29.74 -8.26 2.87
N LEU A 370 30.13 -7.01 2.63
CA LEU A 370 31.53 -6.62 2.35
C LEU A 370 32.43 -6.76 3.58
N GLY A 371 31.88 -6.57 4.79
CA GLY A 371 32.59 -6.75 6.05
C GLY A 371 32.75 -8.21 6.47
N SER A 372 32.06 -9.15 5.82
CA SER A 372 32.18 -10.57 6.14
C SER A 372 33.52 -11.15 5.67
N SER A 373 34.22 -11.87 6.56
CA SER A 373 35.56 -12.42 6.31
C SER A 373 35.60 -13.55 5.26
N ASN A 374 34.46 -13.93 4.69
CA ASN A 374 34.32 -15.05 3.77
C ASN A 374 34.28 -14.60 2.28
N THR A 375 34.68 -13.36 2.00
CA THR A 375 34.82 -12.85 0.64
C THR A 375 36.23 -13.16 0.10
N PRO A 376 36.37 -13.62 -1.16
CA PRO A 376 37.68 -13.94 -1.75
C PRO A 376 38.60 -12.72 -1.87
N GLU A 377 38.03 -11.52 -1.98
CA GLU A 377 38.73 -10.24 -1.93
C GLU A 377 38.03 -9.35 -0.89
N PRO A 378 38.54 -9.26 0.36
CA PRO A 378 37.93 -8.41 1.36
C PRO A 378 38.00 -6.94 0.93
N ALA A 379 36.86 -6.25 0.97
CA ALA A 379 36.81 -4.84 0.67
C ALA A 379 37.66 -4.05 1.69
N SER A 380 38.20 -2.91 1.25
CA SER A 380 38.92 -2.04 2.19
C SER A 380 37.96 -1.54 3.28
N GLU A 381 38.47 -1.43 4.50
CA GLU A 381 37.71 -0.93 5.65
C GLU A 381 37.10 0.45 5.38
N ALA A 382 37.77 1.28 4.57
CA ALA A 382 37.29 2.57 4.11
C ALA A 382 35.98 2.49 3.28
N VAL A 383 35.80 1.43 2.46
CA VAL A 383 34.59 1.26 1.65
C VAL A 383 33.42 0.82 2.53
N VAL A 384 33.66 -0.10 3.47
CA VAL A 384 32.64 -0.57 4.43
C VAL A 384 32.17 0.57 5.31
N THR A 385 33.11 1.31 5.90
CA THR A 385 32.78 2.48 6.75
C THR A 385 32.03 3.55 5.97
N ARG A 386 32.42 3.84 4.72
CA ARG A 386 31.67 4.76 3.86
C ARG A 386 30.24 4.28 3.60
N ALA A 387 30.05 3.00 3.28
CA ALA A 387 28.71 2.44 3.06
C ALA A 387 27.82 2.54 4.32
N LEU A 388 28.39 2.26 5.50
CA LEU A 388 27.68 2.41 6.78
C LEU A 388 27.31 3.87 7.07
N LEU A 389 28.22 4.81 6.86
CA LEU A 389 27.94 6.23 7.03
C LEU A 389 26.81 6.69 6.10
N THR A 390 26.84 6.29 4.82
CA THR A 390 25.75 6.60 3.89
C THR A 390 24.41 5.97 4.31
N ALA A 391 24.44 4.77 4.91
CA ALA A 391 23.23 4.15 5.44
C ALA A 391 22.65 4.99 6.59
N ILE A 392 23.49 5.42 7.53
CA ILE A 392 23.06 6.24 8.68
C ILE A 392 22.48 7.59 8.21
N GLU A 393 23.12 8.24 7.25
CA GLU A 393 22.62 9.50 6.66
C GLU A 393 21.24 9.32 6.01
N LEU A 394 21.05 8.23 5.26
CA LEU A 394 19.78 7.93 4.60
C LEU A 394 18.69 7.52 5.59
N GLU A 395 19.02 6.79 6.65
CA GLU A 395 18.10 6.37 7.71
C GLU A 395 17.44 7.58 8.38
N GLN A 396 18.19 8.66 8.61
CA GLN A 396 17.67 9.91 9.19
C GLN A 396 16.61 10.60 8.32
N THR A 397 16.50 10.23 7.04
CA THR A 397 15.57 10.84 6.07
C THR A 397 14.60 9.83 5.48
N GLU A 398 14.56 8.60 6.01
CA GLU A 398 13.71 7.53 5.47
C GLU A 398 12.27 7.65 6.00
N PRO A 399 11.26 7.72 5.11
CA PRO A 399 9.85 7.63 5.49
C PRO A 399 9.43 6.18 5.73
N ILE A 400 8.28 5.99 6.39
CA ILE A 400 7.72 4.65 6.62
C ILE A 400 7.38 3.91 5.32
N GLU A 401 6.96 4.64 4.29
CA GLU A 401 6.80 4.14 2.93
C GLU A 401 7.54 5.03 1.92
N PRO A 402 8.09 4.45 0.83
CA PRO A 402 8.86 5.23 -0.13
C PRO A 402 8.02 6.28 -0.87
N PHE A 403 8.54 7.51 -0.96
CA PHE A 403 7.86 8.62 -1.64
C PHE A 403 7.52 8.34 -3.12
N TYR A 404 8.29 7.50 -3.80
CA TYR A 404 8.05 7.18 -5.21
C TYR A 404 6.84 6.26 -5.46
N TRP A 405 6.20 5.73 -4.40
CA TRP A 405 4.90 5.05 -4.53
C TRP A 405 3.73 6.00 -4.76
N LEU A 406 3.90 7.28 -4.38
CA LEU A 406 2.87 8.28 -4.62
C LEU A 406 2.58 8.43 -6.12
N PRO A 407 1.29 8.50 -6.50
CA PRO A 407 0.89 8.59 -7.89
C PRO A 407 1.39 9.90 -8.51
N LEU A 408 1.92 9.78 -9.72
CA LEU A 408 2.18 10.91 -10.62
C LEU A 408 1.03 11.02 -11.63
N GLY A 409 0.65 12.25 -11.96
CA GLY A 409 -0.42 12.56 -12.89
C GLY A 409 -1.83 12.55 -12.29
N VAL A 410 -2.77 13.03 -13.08
CA VAL A 410 -4.21 13.01 -12.74
C VAL A 410 -4.73 11.60 -13.00
N ARG A 411 -5.12 10.87 -11.95
CA ARG A 411 -6.17 9.87 -12.14
C ARG A 411 -7.46 10.65 -12.33
N CYS A 412 -7.89 10.81 -13.59
CA CYS A 412 -9.28 11.10 -13.85
C CYS A 412 -10.05 9.88 -13.33
N ASN A 413 -10.65 10.02 -12.14
CA ASN A 413 -11.61 9.03 -11.64
C ASN A 413 -12.88 9.06 -12.47
#